data_AF-A0A7J9VZF6-F1
#
_entry.id   AF-A0A7J9VZF6-F1
#
_cell.length_a   1.000
_cell.length_b   1.000
_cell.length_c   1.000
_cell.angle_alpha   90.00
_cell.angle_beta   90.00
_cell.angle_gamma   90.00
#
_symmetry.space_group_name_H-M   'P 1'
#
loop_
_entity.id
_entity.type
_entity.pdbx_description
1 polymer ?
#
loop_
_entity_poly.entity_id
_entity_poly.type
_entity_poly.pdbx_seq_one_letter_code
_entity_poly.pdbx_strand_id
1 'polypeptide(L)'
;MSAKDHFDDELATKYVLARRQRPDADEQQLSEVIVSRLTEDELLRYAGDALVWEPEPADRRELALRFVRNFVLAMEASPDDSQ
;
A
#
# COMPACT_ATOMS: atom_id res chain seq x y z
N MET A 1 4.86 -12.72 16.25
CA MET A 1 5.25 -11.96 15.05
C MET A 1 4.02 -12.02 14.15
N SER A 2 3.27 -10.93 14.15
CA SER A 2 1.91 -10.93 13.59
C SER A 2 1.98 -10.90 12.07
N ALA A 3 1.00 -11.50 11.39
CA ALA A 3 0.89 -11.44 9.93
C ALA A 3 0.91 -9.99 9.39
N LYS A 4 0.52 -9.03 10.23
CA LYS A 4 0.58 -7.59 10.00
C LYS A 4 2.00 -7.04 9.82
N ASP A 5 2.98 -7.51 10.59
CA ASP A 5 4.38 -7.07 10.48
C ASP A 5 4.99 -7.51 9.14
N HIS A 6 4.79 -8.78 8.76
CA HIS A 6 5.25 -9.31 7.46
C HIS A 6 4.59 -8.62 6.27
N PHE A 7 3.36 -8.18 6.44
CA PHE A 7 2.56 -7.54 5.41
C PHE A 7 2.99 -6.08 5.14
N ASP A 8 3.34 -5.33 6.19
CA ASP A 8 3.92 -4.00 6.06
C ASP A 8 5.31 -4.06 5.41
N ASP A 9 6.12 -5.07 5.72
CA ASP A 9 7.44 -5.29 5.10
C ASP A 9 7.39 -5.56 3.58
N GLU A 10 6.42 -6.36 3.12
CA GLU A 10 6.25 -6.63 1.69
C GLU A 10 5.81 -5.38 0.93
N LEU A 11 4.89 -4.60 1.51
CA LEU A 11 4.41 -3.37 0.89
C LEU A 11 5.48 -2.27 0.90
N ALA A 12 6.28 -2.18 1.97
CA ALA A 12 7.45 -1.31 2.07
C ALA A 12 8.49 -1.66 0.98
N THR A 13 8.76 -2.95 0.77
CA THR A 13 9.66 -3.40 -0.30
C THR A 13 9.16 -2.98 -1.68
N LYS A 14 7.87 -3.17 -1.96
CA LYS A 14 7.25 -2.76 -3.23
C LYS A 14 7.30 -1.24 -3.42
N TYR A 15 7.10 -0.46 -2.35
CA TYR A 15 7.25 0.99 -2.35
C TYR A 15 8.68 1.43 -2.66
N VAL A 16 9.69 0.88 -1.98
CA VAL A 16 11.11 1.21 -2.25
C VAL A 16 11.48 0.90 -3.70
N LEU A 17 11.00 -0.22 -4.25
CA LEU A 17 11.22 -0.58 -5.64
C LEU A 17 10.50 0.38 -6.61
N ALA A 18 9.26 0.78 -6.31
CA ALA A 18 8.51 1.74 -7.12
C ALA A 18 9.21 3.11 -7.12
N ARG A 19 9.64 3.60 -5.96
CA ARG A 19 10.37 4.86 -5.79
C ARG A 19 11.72 4.87 -6.50
N ARG A 20 12.47 3.76 -6.46
CA ARG A 20 13.73 3.62 -7.20
C ARG A 20 13.53 3.65 -8.71
N GLN A 21 12.42 3.13 -9.21
CA GLN A 21 12.11 3.11 -10.65
C GLN A 21 11.52 4.43 -11.14
N ARG A 22 10.79 5.14 -10.28
CA ARG A 22 10.20 6.45 -10.55
C ARG A 22 10.51 7.43 -9.41
N PRO A 23 11.72 8.00 -9.37
CA PRO A 23 12.12 8.90 -8.30
C PRO A 23 11.27 10.19 -8.28
N ASP A 24 10.79 10.63 -9.43
CA ASP A 24 9.98 11.85 -9.58
C ASP A 24 8.47 11.60 -9.50
N ALA A 25 8.03 10.37 -9.27
CA ALA A 25 6.60 10.06 -9.15
C ALA A 25 6.02 10.61 -7.83
N ASP A 26 4.84 11.21 -7.93
CA ASP A 26 4.03 11.58 -6.78
C ASP A 26 3.40 10.34 -6.10
N GLU A 27 2.82 10.54 -4.92
CA GLU A 27 2.26 9.46 -4.11
C GLU A 27 1.17 8.67 -4.85
N GLN A 28 0.40 9.31 -5.72
CA GLN A 28 -0.67 8.68 -6.47
C GLN A 28 -0.07 7.78 -7.56
N GLN A 29 0.91 8.28 -8.30
CA GLN A 29 1.62 7.51 -9.31
C GLN A 29 2.36 6.30 -8.71
N LEU A 30 2.99 6.45 -7.55
CA LEU A 30 3.64 5.34 -6.84
C LEU A 30 2.63 4.28 -6.40
N SER A 31 1.48 4.71 -5.86
CA SER A 31 0.40 3.82 -5.45
C SER A 31 -0.15 3.00 -6.61
N GLU A 32 -0.37 3.63 -7.76
CA GLU A 32 -0.82 2.95 -8.99
C GLU A 32 0.20 1.92 -9.48
N VAL A 33 1.50 2.25 -9.45
CA VAL A 33 2.56 1.30 -9.81
C VAL A 33 2.59 0.10 -8.87
N ILE A 34 2.45 0.33 -7.56
CA ILE A 34 2.42 -0.76 -6.58
C ILE A 34 1.19 -1.64 -6.82
N VAL A 35 0.00 -1.04 -6.92
CA VAL A 35 -1.26 -1.75 -7.17
C VAL A 35 -1.24 -2.55 -8.48
N SER A 36 -0.64 -2.01 -9.54
CA SER A 36 -0.51 -2.72 -10.83
C SER A 36 0.29 -4.02 -10.75
N ARG A 37 1.12 -4.18 -9.70
CA ARG A 37 1.95 -5.36 -9.45
C ARG A 37 1.34 -6.32 -8.44
N LEU A 38 0.21 -5.95 -7.85
CA LEU A 38 -0.50 -6.81 -6.91
C LEU A 38 -1.45 -7.71 -7.69
N THR A 39 -1.44 -8.99 -7.32
CA THR A 39 -2.46 -9.94 -7.73
C THR A 39 -3.80 -9.63 -7.07
N GLU A 40 -4.89 -10.16 -7.62
CA GLU A 40 -6.22 -10.01 -7.03
C GLU A 40 -6.26 -10.56 -5.60
N ASP A 41 -5.64 -11.72 -5.33
CA ASP A 41 -5.53 -12.29 -3.98
C ASP A 41 -4.79 -11.38 -3.00
N GLU A 42 -3.71 -10.73 -3.44
CA GLU A 42 -2.99 -9.76 -2.63
C GLU A 42 -3.88 -8.53 -2.36
N LEU A 43 -4.55 -7.99 -3.38
CA LEU A 43 -5.51 -6.88 -3.23
C LEU A 43 -6.64 -7.23 -2.25
N LEU A 44 -7.19 -8.44 -2.34
CA LEU A 44 -8.22 -8.95 -1.44
C LEU A 44 -7.70 -9.08 -0.01
N ARG A 45 -6.43 -9.45 0.17
CA ARG A 45 -5.77 -9.48 1.47
C ARG A 45 -5.59 -8.05 2.03
N TYR A 46 -5.13 -7.11 1.21
CA TYR A 46 -5.01 -5.69 1.59
C TYR A 46 -6.36 -5.07 1.96
N ALA A 47 -7.40 -5.36 1.18
CA ALA A 47 -8.76 -4.91 1.46
C ALA A 47 -9.36 -5.60 2.71
N GLY A 48 -9.05 -6.87 2.96
CA GLY A 48 -9.53 -7.64 4.11
C GLY A 48 -9.10 -7.04 5.45
N ASP A 49 -7.86 -6.57 5.57
CA ASP A 49 -7.37 -5.84 6.75
C ASP A 49 -8.04 -4.46 6.90
N ALA A 50 -8.34 -3.79 5.79
CA ALA A 50 -9.10 -2.53 5.80
C ALA A 50 -10.59 -2.73 6.14
N LEU A 51 -11.16 -3.88 5.78
CA LEU A 51 -12.57 -4.26 5.93
C LEU A 51 -12.99 -4.56 7.37
N VAL A 52 -12.06 -4.63 8.32
CA VAL A 52 -12.39 -4.68 9.74
C VAL A 52 -13.26 -3.47 10.16
N TRP A 53 -13.28 -2.39 9.36
CA TRP A 53 -13.96 -1.13 9.65
C TRP A 53 -15.16 -0.79 8.74
N GLU A 54 -15.48 -1.58 7.70
CA GLU A 54 -16.64 -1.34 6.82
C GLU A 54 -17.38 -2.64 6.44
N PRO A 55 -18.73 -2.69 6.50
CA PRO A 55 -19.48 -3.93 6.37
C PRO A 55 -19.51 -4.52 4.96
N GLU A 56 -19.31 -3.73 3.90
CA GLU A 56 -19.22 -4.21 2.51
C GLU A 56 -18.71 -3.07 1.61
N PRO A 57 -17.55 -3.18 0.95
CA PRO A 57 -17.11 -2.16 0.01
C PRO A 57 -17.82 -2.39 -1.31
N ALA A 58 -18.30 -1.32 -1.94
CA ALA A 58 -18.86 -1.39 -3.29
C ALA A 58 -17.86 -1.94 -4.32
N ASP A 59 -16.54 -1.78 -4.06
CA ASP A 59 -15.47 -2.35 -4.88
C ASP A 59 -14.21 -2.66 -4.03
N ARG A 60 -13.82 -3.94 -3.97
CA ARG A 60 -12.65 -4.40 -3.18
C ARG A 60 -11.34 -3.86 -3.73
N ARG A 61 -11.29 -3.58 -5.03
CA ARG A 61 -10.12 -2.98 -5.67
C ARG A 61 -9.93 -1.54 -5.25
N GLU A 62 -11.02 -0.80 -5.09
CA GLU A 62 -10.98 0.58 -4.60
C GLU A 62 -10.48 0.65 -3.16
N LEU A 63 -10.91 -0.27 -2.29
CA LEU A 63 -10.36 -0.37 -0.93
C LEU A 63 -8.85 -0.66 -0.93
N ALA A 64 -8.41 -1.63 -1.72
CA ALA A 64 -6.99 -1.96 -1.80
C ALA A 64 -6.17 -0.77 -2.32
N LEU A 65 -6.68 -0.02 -3.30
CA LEU A 65 -6.06 1.22 -3.79
C LEU A 65 -5.97 2.28 -2.67
N ARG A 66 -7.06 2.50 -1.92
CA ARG A 66 -7.08 3.43 -0.79
C ARG A 66 -6.09 3.01 0.30
N PHE A 67 -6.00 1.73 0.61
CA PHE A 67 -5.05 1.18 1.57
C PHE A 67 -3.60 1.45 1.15
N VAL A 68 -3.24 1.08 -0.08
CA VAL A 68 -1.88 1.32 -0.61
C VAL A 68 -1.57 2.82 -0.66
N ARG A 69 -2.54 3.66 -1.04
CA ARG A 69 -2.36 5.11 -1.05
C ARG A 69 -2.09 5.67 0.34
N ASN A 70 -2.84 5.23 1.34
CA ASN A 70 -2.61 5.64 2.73
C ASN A 70 -1.24 5.18 3.24
N PHE A 71 -0.79 3.98 2.84
CA PHE A 71 0.54 3.49 3.15
C PHE A 71 1.64 4.36 2.50
N VAL A 72 1.54 4.65 1.19
CA VAL A 72 2.52 5.50 0.50
C VAL A 72 2.53 6.91 1.10
N LEU A 73 1.36 7.47 1.43
CA LEU A 73 1.25 8.74 2.13
C LEU A 73 1.95 8.69 3.49
N ALA A 74 1.79 7.62 4.27
CA ALA A 74 2.50 7.47 5.54
C ALA A 74 4.02 7.40 5.34
N MET A 75 4.49 6.68 4.32
CA MET A 75 5.93 6.58 3.98
C MET A 75 6.53 7.90 3.49
N GLU A 76 5.78 8.73 2.77
CA GLU A 76 6.25 10.05 2.31
C GLU A 76 6.07 11.14 3.39
N ALA A 77 5.05 11.00 4.26
CA ALA A 77 4.81 11.92 5.40
C ALA A 77 5.72 11.64 6.59
N SER A 78 6.29 10.44 6.67
CA SER A 78 7.44 10.12 7.52
C SER A 78 8.70 10.12 6.66
N PRO A 79 9.29 11.28 6.31
CA PRO A 79 10.73 11.30 6.20
C PRO A 79 11.19 10.94 7.60
N ASP A 80 11.76 9.75 7.76
CA ASP A 80 12.24 9.30 9.04
C ASP A 80 13.08 10.43 9.68
N ASP A 81 12.59 10.95 10.81
CA ASP A 81 13.27 11.88 11.72
C ASP A 81 14.39 11.10 12.44
N SER A 82 15.16 10.28 11.70
CA SER A 82 16.33 9.56 12.20
C SER A 82 17.56 10.44 12.04
N GLN A 83 17.69 11.35 12.99
CA GLN A 83 18.98 11.81 13.50
C GLN A 83 19.48 10.82 14.57
#